data_AF-A0AAJ1TVX8-F1
#
_entry.id   AF-A0AAJ1TVX8-F1
#
_cell.length_a   1.000
_cell.length_b   1.000
_cell.length_c   1.000
_cell.angle_alpha   90.00
_cell.angle_beta   90.00
_cell.angle_gamma   90.00
#
_symmetry.space_group_name_H-M   'P 1'
#
loop_
_entity.id
_entity.type
_entity.pdbx_description
1 polymer ?
#
loop_
_entity_poly.entity_id
_entity_poly.type
_entity_poly.pdbx_seq_one_letter_code
_entity_poly.pdbx_strand_id
1 'polypeptide(L)'
;MERGARDGGAEETAAAKGPAPEVEVRRSRRRRRTVSAYRQDGRVIVLVPASLSAREVDRWVVEMVGRLDRADERRRPTEDALMARAMRLSDRYLGGLARPTSVRWVDNQNSRWGSCTPGDGTIRLSTRLRGMPAWVVDYVLVHELAHLLVPGHDADFWAWVAHYPQSERARGYLLGWSAANNVEPPEEPDDPDDDPDDDPDDDPDGSASAVD
;
A
#
# COMPACT_ATOMS: atom_id res chain seq x y z
N MET A 1 34.18 42.78 -14.97
CA MET A 1 33.22 41.72 -15.32
C MET A 1 33.95 40.40 -15.22
N GLU A 2 33.96 39.79 -14.04
CA GLU A 2 34.55 38.47 -13.82
C GLU A 2 33.51 37.53 -13.23
N ARG A 3 33.62 36.28 -13.69
CA ARG A 3 32.58 35.25 -13.68
C ARG A 3 32.54 34.58 -12.31
N GLY A 4 31.39 34.62 -11.65
CA GLY A 4 31.12 33.81 -10.47
C GLY A 4 30.69 32.42 -10.87
N ALA A 5 31.59 31.44 -10.72
CA ALA A 5 31.23 30.03 -10.72
C ALA A 5 30.46 29.73 -9.43
N ARG A 6 29.20 29.31 -9.54
CA ARG A 6 28.43 28.73 -8.43
C ARG A 6 28.50 27.22 -8.57
N ASP A 7 29.26 26.62 -7.67
CA ASP A 7 29.33 25.19 -7.43
C ASP A 7 28.01 24.76 -6.76
N GLY A 8 27.12 24.17 -7.55
CA GLY A 8 25.86 23.60 -7.09
C GLY A 8 26.09 22.17 -6.64
N GLY A 9 26.67 22.00 -5.44
CA GLY A 9 26.75 20.71 -4.77
C GLY A 9 25.34 20.17 -4.55
N ALA A 10 25.01 19.09 -5.26
CA ALA A 10 23.81 18.33 -5.06
C ALA A 10 23.82 17.76 -3.63
N GLU A 11 22.94 18.27 -2.77
CA GLU A 11 22.58 17.60 -1.52
C GLU A 11 21.91 16.27 -1.89
N GLU A 12 22.72 15.21 -1.85
CA GLU A 12 22.29 13.83 -1.78
C GLU A 12 21.43 13.66 -0.52
N THR A 13 20.12 13.80 -0.69
CA THR A 13 19.14 13.56 0.35
C THR A 13 19.10 12.06 0.64
N ALA A 14 19.87 11.66 1.64
CA ALA A 14 19.83 10.33 2.22
C ALA A 14 18.38 9.97 2.57
N ALA A 15 17.84 8.96 1.90
CA ALA A 15 16.55 8.36 2.18
C ALA A 15 16.45 8.05 3.69
N ALA A 16 15.51 8.69 4.38
CA ALA A 16 15.25 8.44 5.79
C ALA A 16 14.74 7.00 5.95
N LYS A 17 15.67 6.09 6.25
CA LYS A 17 15.40 4.73 6.73
C LYS A 17 14.50 4.89 7.97
N GLY A 18 13.27 4.38 7.92
CA GLY A 18 12.37 4.37 9.08
C GLY A 18 13.06 3.83 10.34
N PRO A 19 12.51 4.09 11.55
CA PRO A 19 13.16 3.70 12.80
C PRO A 19 13.55 2.23 12.75
N ALA A 20 14.79 1.94 13.16
CA ALA A 20 15.30 0.57 13.20
C ALA A 20 14.26 -0.34 13.91
N PRO A 21 13.97 -1.52 13.34
CA PRO A 21 12.89 -2.35 13.86
C PRO A 21 13.13 -2.65 15.34
N GLU A 22 12.12 -2.44 16.18
CA GLU A 22 12.19 -2.77 17.61
C GLU A 22 12.43 -4.28 17.73
N VAL A 23 13.53 -4.68 18.38
CA VAL A 23 13.90 -6.09 18.54
C VAL A 23 13.52 -6.57 19.94
N GLU A 24 12.70 -7.61 20.01
CA GLU A 24 12.34 -8.30 21.25
C GLU A 24 13.04 -9.66 21.32
N VAL A 25 13.83 -9.89 22.37
CA VAL A 25 14.50 -11.17 22.60
C VAL A 25 13.72 -12.04 23.59
N ARG A 26 13.25 -13.20 23.13
CA ARG A 26 12.54 -14.20 23.96
C ARG A 26 13.44 -15.39 24.27
N ARG A 27 13.77 -15.58 25.56
CA ARG A 27 14.57 -16.73 26.03
C ARG A 27 13.68 -17.96 26.27
N SER A 28 14.12 -19.13 25.79
CA SER A 28 13.40 -20.40 25.97
C SER A 28 14.28 -21.46 26.64
N ARG A 29 13.78 -22.07 27.73
CA ARG A 29 14.43 -23.20 28.41
C ARG A 29 14.25 -24.53 27.67
N ARG A 30 13.23 -24.65 26.79
CA ARG A 30 13.00 -25.85 25.97
C ARG A 30 13.92 -25.94 24.75
N ARG A 31 14.40 -24.80 24.24
CA ARG A 31 15.34 -24.77 23.11
C ARG A 31 16.76 -24.91 23.62
N ARG A 32 17.52 -25.85 23.03
CA ARG A 32 18.90 -26.16 23.48
C ARG A 32 19.99 -25.64 22.54
N ARG A 33 19.69 -25.50 21.25
CA ARG A 33 20.68 -25.12 20.21
C ARG A 33 20.13 -24.21 19.11
N THR A 34 18.82 -23.99 19.07
CA THR A 34 18.16 -23.34 17.94
C THR A 34 17.80 -21.89 18.24
N VAL A 35 18.22 -21.01 17.34
CA VAL A 35 17.80 -19.61 17.30
C VAL A 35 16.87 -19.41 16.11
N SER A 36 15.76 -18.71 16.30
CA SER A 36 14.86 -18.32 15.21
C SER A 36 14.44 -16.88 15.35
N ALA A 37 14.12 -16.23 14.24
CA ALA A 37 13.54 -14.89 14.26
C ALA A 37 12.41 -14.76 13.23
N TYR A 38 11.43 -13.92 13.56
CA TYR A 38 10.30 -13.58 12.70
C TYR A 38 9.81 -12.17 13.02
N ARG A 39 9.04 -11.57 12.11
CA ARG A 39 8.38 -10.28 12.36
C ARG A 39 6.99 -10.50 12.91
N GLN A 40 6.62 -9.75 13.93
CA GLN A 40 5.28 -9.74 14.52
C GLN A 40 4.97 -8.30 14.97
N ASP A 41 3.84 -7.75 14.53
CA ASP A 41 3.35 -6.42 14.95
C ASP A 41 4.39 -5.30 14.82
N GLY A 42 5.15 -5.29 13.71
CA GLY A 42 6.21 -4.31 13.45
C GLY A 42 7.54 -4.55 14.19
N ARG A 43 7.62 -5.57 15.03
CA ARG A 43 8.81 -5.92 15.84
C ARG A 43 9.50 -7.17 15.29
N VAL A 44 10.80 -7.27 15.51
CA VAL A 44 11.55 -8.51 15.26
C VAL A 44 11.62 -9.32 16.55
N ILE A 45 10.97 -10.48 16.56
CA ILE A 45 11.03 -11.41 17.69
C ILE A 45 12.18 -12.39 17.45
N VAL A 46 13.17 -12.40 18.34
CA VAL A 46 14.31 -13.34 18.30
C VAL A 46 14.20 -14.33 19.46
N LEU A 47 13.97 -15.60 19.14
CA LEU A 47 13.85 -16.70 20.10
C LEU A 47 15.21 -17.39 20.29
N VAL A 48 15.74 -17.37 21.51
CA VAL A 48 17.07 -17.92 21.85
C VAL A 48 17.02 -18.95 22.99
N PRO A 49 17.95 -19.93 23.07
CA PRO A 49 18.14 -20.78 24.24
C PRO A 49 18.45 -19.97 25.52
N ALA A 50 17.84 -20.36 26.64
CA ALA A 50 18.05 -19.66 27.92
C ALA A 50 19.51 -19.70 28.41
N SER A 51 20.28 -20.70 27.97
CA SER A 51 21.68 -20.91 28.35
C SER A 51 22.67 -20.00 27.63
N LEU A 52 22.26 -19.23 26.61
CA LEU A 52 23.18 -18.34 25.90
C LEU A 52 23.60 -17.15 26.77
N SER A 53 24.88 -16.81 26.70
CA SER A 53 25.44 -15.59 27.27
C SER A 53 24.89 -14.35 26.55
N ALA A 54 24.96 -13.19 27.20
CA ALA A 54 24.52 -11.92 26.60
C ALA A 54 25.23 -11.64 25.26
N ARG A 55 26.56 -11.84 25.20
CA ARG A 55 27.35 -11.63 23.97
C ARG A 55 26.95 -12.55 22.82
N GLU A 56 26.58 -13.80 23.14
CA GLU A 56 26.10 -14.74 22.13
C GLU A 56 24.71 -14.34 21.63
N VAL A 57 23.84 -13.88 22.54
CA VAL A 57 22.52 -13.34 22.17
C VAL A 57 22.68 -12.15 21.24
N ASP A 58 23.54 -11.18 21.56
CA ASP A 58 23.75 -9.99 20.73
C ASP A 58 24.24 -10.36 19.32
N ARG A 59 25.19 -11.30 19.22
CA ARG A 59 25.68 -11.82 17.93
C ARG A 59 24.53 -12.43 17.11
N TRP A 60 23.71 -13.27 17.74
CA TRP A 60 22.57 -13.89 17.08
C TRP A 60 21.50 -12.88 16.68
N VAL A 61 21.25 -11.85 17.50
CA VAL A 61 20.33 -10.77 17.16
C VAL A 61 20.77 -10.07 15.87
N VAL A 62 22.03 -9.65 15.78
CA VAL A 62 22.57 -9.00 14.58
C VAL A 62 22.44 -9.90 13.34
N GLU A 63 22.81 -11.17 13.47
CA GLU A 63 22.74 -12.13 12.36
C GLU A 63 21.29 -12.35 11.89
N MET A 64 20.36 -12.56 12.83
CA MET A 64 18.98 -12.87 12.52
C MET A 64 18.20 -11.67 11.96
N VAL A 65 18.42 -10.47 12.52
CA VAL A 65 17.86 -9.23 11.99
C VAL A 65 18.36 -9.01 10.55
N GLY A 66 19.67 -9.10 10.32
CA GLY A 66 20.21 -8.96 8.96
C GLY A 66 19.71 -10.04 8.00
N ARG A 67 19.43 -11.26 8.48
CA ARG A 67 18.82 -12.32 7.66
C ARG A 67 17.40 -11.97 7.24
N LEU A 68 16.60 -11.41 8.14
CA LEU A 68 15.24 -10.95 7.85
C LEU A 68 15.27 -9.76 6.90
N ASP A 69 16.13 -8.76 7.14
CA ASP A 69 16.25 -7.59 6.26
C ASP A 69 16.61 -7.99 4.82
N ARG A 70 17.61 -8.86 4.64
CA ARG A 70 17.95 -9.39 3.30
C ARG A 70 16.82 -10.22 2.67
N ALA A 71 16.04 -10.93 3.49
CA ALA A 71 14.89 -11.69 2.99
C ALA A 71 13.77 -10.74 2.54
N ASP A 72 13.55 -9.64 3.26
CA ASP A 72 12.57 -8.61 2.91
C ASP A 72 13.01 -7.83 1.67
N GLU A 73 14.29 -7.47 1.56
CA GLU A 73 14.86 -6.87 0.36
C GLU A 73 14.69 -7.77 -0.86
N ARG A 74 14.95 -9.08 -0.74
CA ARG A 74 14.71 -10.04 -1.84
C ARG A 74 13.23 -10.20 -2.19
N ARG A 75 12.33 -10.05 -1.21
CA ARG A 75 10.87 -10.09 -1.42
C ARG A 75 10.31 -8.78 -1.93
N ARG A 76 11.08 -7.69 -1.84
CA ARG A 76 10.70 -6.36 -2.29
C ARG A 76 10.50 -6.41 -3.81
N PRO A 77 9.28 -6.21 -4.33
CA PRO A 77 9.06 -6.26 -5.78
C PRO A 77 9.90 -5.19 -6.46
N THR A 78 10.65 -5.58 -7.50
CA THR A 78 11.35 -4.65 -8.39
C THR A 78 10.34 -3.81 -9.17
N GLU A 79 10.80 -2.70 -9.77
CA GLU A 79 9.95 -1.91 -10.67
C GLU A 79 9.46 -2.75 -11.85
N ASP A 80 10.29 -3.63 -12.41
CA ASP A 80 9.88 -4.57 -13.46
C ASP A 80 8.77 -5.53 -13.00
N ALA A 81 8.87 -6.05 -11.78
CA ALA A 81 7.83 -6.92 -11.23
C ALA A 81 6.52 -6.16 -10.98
N LEU A 82 6.62 -4.90 -10.58
CA LEU A 82 5.47 -4.02 -10.38
C LEU A 82 4.82 -3.65 -11.72
N MET A 83 5.62 -3.31 -12.72
CA MET A 83 5.18 -3.06 -14.10
C MET A 83 4.48 -4.28 -14.69
N ALA A 84 5.09 -5.46 -14.59
CA ALA A 84 4.49 -6.71 -15.04
C ALA A 84 3.17 -7.02 -14.31
N ARG A 85 3.06 -6.66 -13.02
CA ARG A 85 1.82 -6.78 -12.25
C ARG A 85 0.74 -5.84 -12.78
N ALA A 86 1.07 -4.57 -13.01
CA ALA A 86 0.15 -3.58 -13.57
C ALA A 86 -0.36 -4.02 -14.95
N MET A 87 0.52 -4.51 -15.83
CA MET A 87 0.11 -5.03 -17.14
C MET A 87 -0.87 -6.21 -17.03
N ARG A 88 -0.61 -7.18 -16.14
CA ARG A 88 -1.54 -8.30 -15.90
C ARG A 88 -2.91 -7.84 -15.39
N LEU A 89 -2.95 -6.81 -14.55
CA LEU A 89 -4.20 -6.26 -14.04
C LEU A 89 -4.96 -5.52 -15.14
N SER A 90 -4.25 -4.73 -15.95
CA SER A 90 -4.82 -4.07 -17.12
C SER A 90 -5.43 -5.07 -18.09
N ASP A 91 -4.69 -6.13 -18.45
CA ASP A 91 -5.18 -7.18 -19.35
C ASP A 91 -6.44 -7.87 -18.80
N ARG A 92 -6.45 -8.16 -17.49
CA ARG A 92 -7.52 -8.94 -16.86
C ARG A 92 -8.79 -8.13 -16.60
N TYR A 93 -8.65 -6.90 -16.13
CA TYR A 93 -9.76 -6.11 -15.60
C TYR A 93 -10.09 -4.89 -16.47
N LEU A 94 -9.15 -4.41 -17.29
CA LEU A 94 -9.31 -3.19 -18.09
C LEU A 94 -9.12 -3.46 -19.60
N GLY A 95 -9.27 -4.72 -20.03
CA GLY A 95 -9.18 -5.14 -21.43
C GLY A 95 -7.81 -4.92 -22.09
N GLY A 96 -6.75 -4.68 -21.31
CA GLY A 96 -5.41 -4.37 -21.82
C GLY A 96 -5.28 -2.96 -22.42
N LEU A 97 -6.29 -2.10 -22.20
CA LEU A 97 -6.35 -0.73 -22.73
C LEU A 97 -5.45 0.23 -21.95
N ALA A 98 -5.42 0.08 -20.62
CA ALA A 98 -4.62 0.93 -19.73
C ALA A 98 -3.15 0.47 -19.76
N ARG A 99 -2.30 1.16 -20.53
CA ARG A 99 -0.88 0.79 -20.70
C ARG A 99 0.04 1.86 -20.12
N PRO A 100 0.53 1.68 -18.88
CA PRO A 100 1.45 2.64 -18.29
C PRO A 100 2.81 2.59 -18.99
N THR A 101 3.50 3.73 -19.01
CA THR A 101 4.89 3.86 -19.47
C THR A 101 5.86 3.42 -18.37
N SER A 102 5.52 3.70 -17.09
CA SER A 102 6.29 3.23 -15.94
C SER A 102 5.41 3.08 -14.71
N VAL A 103 5.81 2.16 -13.83
CA VAL A 103 5.17 1.97 -12.52
C VAL A 103 6.26 1.79 -11.48
N ARG A 104 6.31 2.67 -10.49
CA ARG A 104 7.36 2.66 -9.46
C ARG A 104 6.85 2.90 -8.06
N TRP A 105 7.65 2.49 -7.08
CA TRP A 105 7.42 2.81 -5.68
C TRP A 105 8.08 4.14 -5.31
N VAL A 106 7.40 4.95 -4.50
CA VAL A 106 7.91 6.23 -3.99
C VAL A 106 7.59 6.38 -2.50
N ASP A 107 8.49 7.03 -1.77
CA ASP A 107 8.40 7.28 -0.33
C ASP A 107 7.72 8.61 0.01
N ASN A 108 7.73 9.57 -0.92
CA ASN A 108 7.18 10.90 -0.73
C ASN A 108 5.67 11.05 -0.99
N GLN A 109 4.92 9.93 -1.07
CA GLN A 109 3.45 9.92 -1.17
C GLN A 109 2.81 9.76 0.21
N ASN A 110 2.64 10.89 0.91
CA ASN A 110 2.21 10.94 2.31
C ASN A 110 0.68 11.10 2.50
N SER A 111 -0.01 11.72 1.55
CA SER A 111 -1.47 11.95 1.60
C SER A 111 -2.28 11.04 0.67
N ARG A 112 -1.61 10.21 -0.15
CA ARG A 112 -2.27 9.31 -1.12
C ARG A 112 -1.56 7.97 -1.23
N TRP A 113 -2.31 6.98 -1.71
CA TRP A 113 -1.85 5.60 -1.88
C TRP A 113 -1.11 5.39 -3.20
N GLY A 114 -1.52 6.10 -4.25
CA GLY A 114 -0.86 6.15 -5.54
C GLY A 114 -1.07 7.50 -6.23
N SER A 115 -0.53 7.62 -7.43
CA SER A 115 -0.84 8.71 -8.36
C SER A 115 -0.50 8.30 -9.78
N CYS A 116 -1.33 8.73 -10.73
CA CYS A 116 -1.10 8.64 -12.15
C CYS A 116 -0.82 10.03 -12.75
N THR A 117 0.09 10.10 -13.73
CA THR A 117 0.21 11.25 -14.63
C THR A 117 -0.23 10.78 -16.02
N PRO A 118 -1.50 10.99 -16.41
CA PRO A 118 -2.05 10.39 -17.63
C PRO A 118 -1.30 10.81 -18.90
N GLY A 119 -0.82 12.07 -18.94
CA GLY A 119 -0.13 12.63 -20.11
C GLY A 119 1.22 11.97 -20.45
N ASP A 120 1.91 11.35 -19.49
CA ASP A 120 3.15 10.60 -19.72
C ASP A 120 3.04 9.10 -19.37
N GLY A 121 1.86 8.67 -18.90
CA GLY A 121 1.58 7.29 -18.52
C GLY A 121 2.37 6.82 -17.29
N THR A 122 2.84 7.73 -16.42
CA THR A 122 3.62 7.36 -15.25
C THR A 122 2.75 7.12 -14.02
N ILE A 123 2.94 5.97 -13.37
CA ILE A 123 2.25 5.59 -12.13
C ILE A 123 3.26 5.51 -10.99
N ARG A 124 2.90 6.07 -9.83
CA ARG A 124 3.68 6.03 -8.60
C ARG A 124 2.84 5.44 -7.48
N LEU A 125 3.35 4.44 -6.76
CA LEU A 125 2.72 3.87 -5.58
C LEU A 125 3.47 4.24 -4.31
N SER A 126 2.74 4.55 -3.24
CA SER A 126 3.32 4.80 -1.92
C SER A 126 3.99 3.54 -1.36
N THR A 127 5.21 3.65 -0.84
CA THR A 127 5.88 2.54 -0.15
C THR A 127 5.13 2.06 1.09
N ARG A 128 4.17 2.84 1.62
CA ARG A 128 3.27 2.43 2.71
C ARG A 128 2.38 1.24 2.37
N LEU A 129 2.12 1.01 1.07
CA LEU A 129 1.42 -0.19 0.61
C LEU A 129 2.28 -1.46 0.72
N ARG A 130 3.60 -1.34 0.92
CA ARG A 130 4.47 -2.51 1.09
C ARG A 130 4.12 -3.23 2.39
N GLY A 131 3.76 -4.50 2.28
CA GLY A 131 3.33 -5.33 3.42
C GLY A 131 1.82 -5.35 3.62
N MET A 132 1.06 -4.50 2.91
CA MET A 132 -0.39 -4.66 2.81
C MET A 132 -0.75 -5.92 2.01
N PRO A 133 -1.97 -6.47 2.20
CA PRO A 133 -2.41 -7.61 1.43
C PRO A 133 -2.34 -7.37 -0.08
N ALA A 134 -2.02 -8.42 -0.84
CA ALA A 134 -1.81 -8.31 -2.28
C ALA A 134 -2.98 -7.63 -3.01
N TRP A 135 -4.22 -7.97 -2.63
CA TRP A 135 -5.44 -7.43 -3.22
C TRP A 135 -5.65 -5.93 -2.97
N VAL A 136 -5.10 -5.38 -1.90
CA VAL A 136 -5.09 -3.93 -1.65
C VAL A 136 -4.13 -3.24 -2.62
N VAL A 137 -2.96 -3.82 -2.84
CA VAL A 137 -1.99 -3.29 -3.82
C VAL A 137 -2.53 -3.38 -5.25
N ASP A 138 -3.24 -4.47 -5.58
CA ASP A 138 -3.90 -4.63 -6.87
C ASP A 138 -4.99 -3.58 -7.08
N TYR A 139 -5.81 -3.31 -6.06
CA TYR A 139 -6.81 -2.25 -6.12
C TYR A 139 -6.20 -0.89 -6.44
N VAL A 140 -5.17 -0.47 -5.70
CA VAL A 140 -4.53 0.84 -5.98
C VAL A 140 -3.93 0.86 -7.37
N LEU A 141 -3.33 -0.24 -7.85
CA LEU A 141 -2.85 -0.32 -9.24
C LEU A 141 -3.99 -0.17 -10.25
N VAL A 142 -5.13 -0.84 -10.05
CA VAL A 142 -6.29 -0.72 -10.94
C VAL A 142 -6.83 0.71 -10.93
N HIS A 143 -6.89 1.35 -9.76
CA HIS A 143 -7.27 2.76 -9.63
C HIS A 143 -6.34 3.67 -10.46
N GLU A 144 -5.02 3.55 -10.30
CA GLU A 144 -4.07 4.35 -11.08
C GLU A 144 -4.07 4.03 -12.58
N LEU A 145 -4.38 2.79 -12.96
CA LEU A 145 -4.53 2.39 -14.36
C LEU A 145 -5.81 2.97 -14.97
N ALA A 146 -6.92 3.02 -14.22
CA ALA A 146 -8.17 3.62 -14.65
C ALA A 146 -7.99 5.12 -14.99
N HIS A 147 -7.11 5.83 -14.27
CA HIS A 147 -6.71 7.22 -14.58
C HIS A 147 -6.08 7.39 -15.97
N LEU A 148 -5.55 6.33 -16.59
CA LEU A 148 -5.06 6.38 -17.97
C LEU A 148 -6.20 6.37 -19.00
N LEU A 149 -7.39 5.94 -18.61
CA LEU A 149 -8.58 5.84 -19.46
C LEU A 149 -9.53 7.03 -19.21
N VAL A 150 -9.72 7.38 -17.93
CA VAL A 150 -10.63 8.42 -17.46
C VAL A 150 -9.89 9.26 -16.41
N PRO A 151 -9.56 10.54 -16.68
CA PRO A 151 -8.72 11.34 -15.76
C PRO A 151 -9.37 11.76 -14.44
N GLY A 152 -10.70 11.85 -14.41
CA GLY A 152 -11.47 12.21 -13.21
C GLY A 152 -11.98 10.97 -12.47
N HIS A 153 -12.61 11.18 -11.32
CA HIS A 153 -13.30 10.12 -10.55
C HIS A 153 -14.81 10.17 -10.75
N ASP A 154 -15.24 10.25 -12.00
CA ASP A 154 -16.67 10.24 -12.35
C ASP A 154 -17.22 8.79 -12.43
N ALA A 155 -18.50 8.67 -12.79
CA ALA A 155 -19.15 7.36 -12.92
C ALA A 155 -18.44 6.43 -13.92
N ASP A 156 -17.86 6.97 -15.00
CA ASP A 156 -17.11 6.18 -15.98
C ASP A 156 -15.81 5.64 -15.37
N PHE A 157 -15.12 6.44 -14.55
CA PHE A 157 -13.95 6.00 -13.80
C PHE A 157 -14.30 4.86 -12.82
N TRP A 158 -15.36 5.04 -12.04
CA TRP A 158 -15.76 4.04 -11.04
C TRP A 158 -16.25 2.75 -11.70
N ALA A 159 -16.90 2.84 -12.86
CA ALA A 159 -17.24 1.68 -13.67
C ALA A 159 -15.99 0.89 -14.08
N TRP A 160 -14.88 1.54 -14.45
CA TRP A 160 -13.61 0.86 -14.71
C TRP A 160 -13.03 0.18 -13.47
N VAL A 161 -12.99 0.89 -12.33
CA VAL A 161 -12.45 0.35 -11.07
C VAL A 161 -13.24 -0.86 -10.58
N ALA A 162 -14.57 -0.85 -10.74
CA ALA A 162 -15.48 -1.92 -10.34
C ALA A 162 -15.22 -3.27 -11.05
N HIS A 163 -14.50 -3.27 -12.19
CA HIS A 163 -14.07 -4.51 -12.83
C HIS A 163 -13.11 -5.35 -11.97
N TYR A 164 -12.47 -4.74 -10.96
CA TYR A 164 -11.67 -5.46 -9.98
C TYR A 164 -12.55 -6.00 -8.84
N PRO A 165 -12.73 -7.32 -8.68
CA PRO A 165 -13.74 -7.88 -7.75
C PRO A 165 -13.54 -7.61 -6.26
N GLN A 166 -12.40 -7.03 -5.87
CA GLN A 166 -12.08 -6.73 -4.47
C GLN A 166 -11.99 -5.21 -4.20
N SER A 167 -12.51 -4.38 -5.12
CA SER A 167 -12.50 -2.92 -5.03
C SER A 167 -13.08 -2.43 -3.70
N GLU A 168 -14.34 -2.77 -3.41
CA GLU A 168 -15.04 -2.36 -2.19
C GLU A 168 -14.31 -2.77 -0.92
N ARG A 169 -13.87 -4.03 -0.88
CA ARG A 169 -13.10 -4.54 0.25
C ARG A 169 -11.78 -3.79 0.45
N ALA A 170 -11.13 -3.38 -0.64
CA ALA A 170 -9.86 -2.64 -0.61
C ALA A 170 -10.04 -1.20 -0.15
N ARG A 171 -11.10 -0.54 -0.59
CA ARG A 171 -11.51 0.78 -0.10
C ARG A 171 -11.71 0.76 1.41
N GLY A 172 -12.54 -0.16 1.92
CA GLY A 172 -12.77 -0.31 3.35
C GLY A 172 -11.50 -0.60 4.17
N TYR A 173 -10.59 -1.43 3.63
CA TYR A 173 -9.29 -1.67 4.28
C TYR A 173 -8.42 -0.42 4.37
N LEU A 174 -8.32 0.32 3.27
CA LEU A 174 -7.51 1.54 3.21
C LEU A 174 -8.07 2.63 4.11
N LEU A 175 -9.41 2.79 4.14
CA LEU A 175 -10.10 3.70 5.07
C LEU A 175 -9.78 3.35 6.53
N GLY A 176 -9.95 2.08 6.92
CA GLY A 176 -9.65 1.63 8.28
C GLY A 176 -8.16 1.79 8.64
N TRP A 177 -7.27 1.54 7.69
CA TRP A 177 -5.83 1.75 7.89
C TRP A 177 -5.50 3.24 8.09
N SER A 178 -6.06 4.12 7.27
CA SER A 178 -5.87 5.58 7.37
C SER A 178 -6.34 6.11 8.73
N ALA A 179 -7.55 5.71 9.15
CA ALA A 179 -8.11 6.08 10.45
C ALA A 179 -7.21 5.63 11.63
N ALA A 180 -6.69 4.39 11.59
CA ALA A 180 -5.83 3.86 12.64
C ALA A 180 -4.44 4.53 12.72
N ASN A 181 -3.96 5.13 11.63
CA ASN A 181 -2.62 5.72 11.54
C ASN A 181 -2.64 7.26 11.55
N ASN A 182 -3.80 7.88 11.80
CA ASN A 182 -4.00 9.33 11.80
C ASN A 182 -3.46 9.99 10.51
N VAL A 183 -3.59 9.27 9.39
CA VAL A 183 -3.31 9.75 8.05
C VAL A 183 -4.66 10.13 7.47
N GLU A 184 -4.83 11.39 7.08
CA GLU A 184 -6.02 11.80 6.32
C GLU A 184 -6.08 10.95 5.06
N PRO A 185 -7.14 10.14 4.86
CA PRO A 185 -7.31 9.41 3.61
C PRO A 185 -7.33 10.42 2.45
N PRO A 186 -6.81 10.08 1.27
CA PRO A 186 -6.98 10.93 0.10
C PRO A 186 -8.49 11.20 -0.10
N GLU A 187 -8.86 12.44 -0.39
CA GLU A 187 -10.25 12.81 -0.71
C GLU A 187 -10.72 11.94 -1.89
N GLU A 188 -11.65 11.00 -1.61
CA GLU A 188 -12.41 10.31 -2.64
C GLU A 188 -13.62 11.21 -2.98
N PRO A 189 -13.82 11.61 -4.25
CA PRO A 189 -15.06 12.27 -4.63
C PRO A 189 -16.25 11.33 -4.46
N ASP A 190 -17.42 11.94 -4.20
CA ASP A 190 -18.70 11.27 -3.93
C ASP A 190 -18.89 10.06 -4.84
N ASP A 191 -19.01 8.90 -4.20
CA ASP A 191 -19.45 7.68 -4.84
C ASP A 191 -20.89 7.93 -5.31
N PRO A 192 -21.21 7.87 -6.61
CA PRO A 192 -22.57 8.11 -7.09
C PRO A 192 -23.58 7.08 -6.55
N ASP A 193 -23.10 5.97 -5.97
CA ASP A 193 -23.92 4.95 -5.32
C ASP A 193 -24.07 5.17 -3.79
N ASP A 194 -23.43 6.19 -3.20
CA ASP A 194 -23.61 6.64 -1.81
C ASP A 194 -24.61 7.81 -1.76
N ASP A 195 -25.75 7.63 -2.43
CA ASP A 195 -26.89 8.55 -2.32
C ASP A 195 -27.57 8.29 -0.96
N PRO A 196 -27.52 9.22 0.01
CA PRO A 196 -28.14 9.02 1.32
C PRO A 196 -29.68 8.92 1.25
N ASP A 197 -30.27 9.11 0.07
CA ASP A 197 -31.71 9.07 -0.17
C ASP A 197 -32.24 7.69 -0.67
N ASP A 198 -31.40 6.67 -0.88
CA ASP A 198 -31.86 5.29 -1.19
C ASP A 198 -32.12 4.51 0.11
N ASP A 199 -33.10 4.96 0.89
CA ASP A 199 -33.63 4.27 2.07
C ASP A 199 -34.64 3.20 1.58
N PRO A 200 -34.34 1.89 1.70
CA PRO A 200 -35.20 0.82 1.16
C PRO A 200 -36.51 0.60 1.94
N ASP A 201 -36.84 1.48 2.89
CA ASP A 201 -37.98 1.35 3.81
C ASP A 201 -39.18 2.26 3.46
N ASP A 202 -39.20 2.97 2.33
CA ASP A 202 -40.42 3.68 1.88
C ASP A 202 -41.32 2.74 1.06
N ASP A 203 -42.01 1.83 1.76
CA ASP A 203 -43.11 1.02 1.24
C ASP A 203 -44.30 1.94 0.84
N PRO A 204 -44.70 2.03 -0.44
CA PRO A 204 -45.92 2.73 -0.80
C PRO A 204 -47.07 1.71 -0.86
N ASP A 205 -47.72 1.45 0.28
CA ASP A 205 -49.03 0.79 0.25
C ASP A 205 -50.07 1.44 1.19
N GLY A 206 -51.06 2.06 0.55
CA GLY A 206 -52.43 1.60 0.72
C GLY A 206 -53.30 2.22 1.81
N SER A 207 -54.08 3.24 1.45
CA SER A 207 -55.43 3.49 2.01
C SER A 207 -56.09 4.65 1.23
N ALA A 208 -56.87 4.36 0.19
CA ALA A 208 -58.30 4.05 0.24
C ALA A 208 -59.23 5.27 0.43
N SER A 209 -60.15 5.36 -0.53
CA SER A 209 -61.28 6.28 -0.69
C SER A 209 -62.17 6.42 0.55
N ALA A 210 -62.64 7.64 0.82
CA ALA A 210 -64.01 7.89 1.26
C ALA A 210 -64.42 9.33 0.90
N VAL A 211 -65.33 9.41 -0.06
CA VAL A 211 -66.23 10.54 -0.30
C VAL A 211 -67.51 10.25 0.47
N ASP A 212 -67.88 11.15 1.39
CA ASP A 212 -69.26 11.62 1.62
C ASP A 212 -69.21 12.98 2.35
#